data_AF-A0A840W3Q8-F1
#
_entry.id   AF-A0A840W3Q8-F1
#
_cell.length_a   1.000
_cell.length_b   1.000
_cell.length_c   1.000
_cell.angle_alpha   90.00
_cell.angle_beta   90.00
_cell.angle_gamma   90.00
#
_symmetry.space_group_name_H-M   'P 1'
#
loop_
_entity.id
_entity.type
_entity.pdbx_description
1 polymer ?
#
loop_
_entity_poly.entity_id
_entity_poly.type
_entity_poly.pdbx_seq_one_letter_code
_entity_poly.pdbx_strand_id
1 'polypeptide(L)'
;MVYPLAISCPVCGAGVQHLCLTPSHAVRRIAHPRRTLAAAAVDIITALAPRIPAVERWPLAQHLVTAPDHTTTPVEPSTGAHLDLEAARAELETTAQMLEQLRARAAADPGGVSVPGLVEQVEQARSRAQHLVAVLTEACREQCVRELVGAGASAAEIDRALRVLRAERVDAAVQATTPPMPAAAGAPVWRLDYRTDGLFWLRPPEGEGRAGVVRARGQAPTLAAAVRSAALFAGPGNRVVPDRPAAARPVAEAAEKEPLIDPALVENLLDESEPAYTKFLAACDRLRARVAGVQDLGAWWGEQAAALQASHPQCRLPLRLSSELPPGYHDHAETRVEATAWVPSRLIVGTHYPVWGRLGARPEVPERVLKDLATREDLGAFTKRLFAEPMQLERVTGWAGPLYQVSEGNHRTHLLRAAGVPWVAAHLAQSAPSPVVDLYLLVKDDEDQPGRGEEGRYPAERARHRRALIEGLIARGVIDAHWDQDRPDLLWCRRLPAPWLLRSAQHASAVNAAYEAAYPGALAQLGIPEGVGTDPGAWRTWLTHHEQDQRTTVAPTA
;
A
#
# COMPACT_ATOMS: atom_id res chain seq x y z
N MET A 1 14.84 -2.17 -23.01
CA MET A 1 15.04 -3.39 -23.82
C MET A 1 15.92 -4.32 -23.00
N VAL A 2 15.40 -5.44 -22.49
CA VAL A 2 16.03 -6.24 -21.42
C VAL A 2 15.74 -7.74 -21.61
N TYR A 3 16.75 -8.59 -21.33
CA TYR A 3 16.85 -10.07 -21.15
C TYR A 3 18.23 -10.51 -21.73
N PRO A 4 18.81 -11.72 -21.47
CA PRO A 4 18.36 -12.90 -20.69
C PRO A 4 19.27 -13.15 -19.44
N LEU A 5 19.20 -14.21 -18.62
CA LEU A 5 19.10 -15.68 -18.85
C LEU A 5 20.53 -16.32 -18.97
N ALA A 6 20.67 -17.64 -19.16
CA ALA A 6 21.92 -18.41 -19.41
C ALA A 6 22.91 -18.60 -18.21
N ILE A 7 24.08 -19.25 -18.41
CA ILE A 7 24.66 -20.32 -17.51
C ILE A 7 26.16 -20.17 -17.10
N SER A 8 26.62 -20.85 -16.01
CA SER A 8 28.03 -20.86 -15.49
C SER A 8 28.94 -22.05 -15.96
N CYS A 9 28.75 -22.49 -17.21
CA CYS A 9 29.64 -23.42 -17.93
C CYS A 9 29.77 -24.87 -17.38
N PRO A 10 28.90 -25.82 -17.78
CA PRO A 10 29.08 -27.26 -17.52
C PRO A 10 30.39 -27.87 -18.04
N VAL A 11 31.11 -27.19 -18.95
CA VAL A 11 32.36 -27.69 -19.55
C VAL A 11 33.61 -27.47 -18.65
N CYS A 12 33.58 -26.53 -17.68
CA CYS A 12 34.76 -26.23 -16.84
C CYS A 12 34.50 -25.93 -15.35
N GLY A 13 33.32 -26.28 -14.82
CA GLY A 13 33.11 -26.38 -13.36
C GLY A 13 33.02 -25.07 -12.54
N ALA A 14 33.17 -23.89 -13.13
CA ALA A 14 33.26 -22.62 -12.40
C ALA A 14 31.93 -22.10 -11.81
N GLY A 15 31.98 -21.44 -10.64
CA GLY A 15 30.83 -20.81 -9.93
C GLY A 15 30.51 -19.39 -10.40
N VAL A 16 30.78 -18.37 -9.55
CA VAL A 16 30.61 -16.93 -9.88
C VAL A 16 31.88 -16.05 -9.64
N GLN A 17 33.00 -16.57 -9.05
CA GLN A 17 34.18 -15.78 -8.54
C GLN A 17 35.47 -15.53 -9.39
N HIS A 18 36.70 -16.10 -9.37
CA HIS A 18 37.38 -17.44 -9.28
C HIS A 18 37.56 -18.38 -10.54
N LEU A 19 37.93 -17.83 -11.73
CA LEU A 19 37.97 -18.34 -13.15
C LEU A 19 37.70 -19.84 -13.47
N CYS A 20 37.03 -20.04 -14.61
CA CYS A 20 37.26 -21.19 -15.50
C CYS A 20 38.72 -21.19 -15.99
N LEU A 21 39.53 -22.19 -15.61
CA LEU A 21 40.92 -22.28 -16.04
C LEU A 21 41.03 -22.98 -17.41
N THR A 22 41.77 -22.37 -18.33
CA THR A 22 42.38 -23.08 -19.47
C THR A 22 43.58 -23.91 -18.98
N PRO A 23 44.11 -24.87 -19.78
CA PRO A 23 45.21 -25.76 -19.34
C PRO A 23 46.52 -25.08 -18.88
N SER A 24 46.67 -23.77 -19.07
CA SER A 24 47.78 -22.97 -18.54
C SER A 24 47.45 -22.42 -17.14
N HIS A 25 47.84 -23.16 -16.10
CA HIS A 25 47.54 -22.86 -14.68
C HIS A 25 48.15 -21.52 -14.18
N ALA A 26 47.38 -20.41 -14.16
CA ALA A 26 47.91 -19.09 -13.73
C ALA A 26 46.99 -18.16 -12.89
N VAL A 27 45.77 -17.78 -13.31
CA VAL A 27 45.02 -16.62 -12.71
C VAL A 27 43.49 -16.85 -12.56
N ARG A 28 42.80 -16.11 -11.65
CA ARG A 28 41.41 -16.33 -11.15
C ARG A 28 40.40 -15.16 -11.44
N ARG A 29 39.29 -15.35 -12.21
CA ARG A 29 37.98 -14.57 -12.23
C ARG A 29 36.82 -15.09 -13.16
N ILE A 30 35.66 -15.53 -12.67
CA ILE A 30 34.68 -16.41 -13.37
C ILE A 30 33.71 -15.70 -14.34
N ALA A 31 33.39 -16.39 -15.45
CA ALA A 31 32.06 -16.33 -16.07
C ALA A 31 31.27 -17.59 -15.63
N HIS A 32 30.10 -17.50 -14.99
CA HIS A 32 29.14 -16.39 -15.01
C HIS A 32 28.06 -16.56 -13.87
N PRO A 33 27.25 -15.55 -13.46
CA PRO A 33 26.31 -15.61 -12.30
C PRO A 33 25.22 -16.70 -12.35
N ARG A 34 24.47 -16.75 -13.43
CA ARG A 34 24.84 -17.73 -14.44
C ARG A 34 24.06 -19.06 -14.31
N ARG A 35 24.67 -20.14 -13.80
CA ARG A 35 24.00 -21.47 -13.66
C ARG A 35 22.72 -21.37 -12.82
N THR A 36 22.68 -20.49 -11.82
CA THR A 36 21.48 -20.17 -11.03
C THR A 36 20.35 -19.61 -11.90
N LEU A 37 20.71 -18.80 -12.90
CA LEU A 37 19.85 -18.27 -13.96
C LEU A 37 19.44 -19.32 -15.01
N ALA A 38 19.91 -20.57 -14.89
CA ALA A 38 19.40 -21.72 -15.64
C ALA A 38 18.28 -22.43 -14.87
N ALA A 39 18.46 -22.67 -13.57
CA ALA A 39 17.44 -23.26 -12.71
C ALA A 39 16.17 -22.39 -12.70
N ALA A 40 16.32 -21.08 -12.47
CA ALA A 40 15.22 -20.12 -12.56
C ALA A 40 14.63 -19.94 -13.97
N ALA A 41 15.23 -20.53 -15.01
CA ALA A 41 14.64 -20.61 -16.35
C ALA A 41 13.79 -21.88 -16.54
N VAL A 42 14.11 -22.97 -15.83
CA VAL A 42 13.26 -24.17 -15.80
C VAL A 42 11.92 -23.84 -15.14
N ASP A 43 11.93 -23.14 -14.00
CA ASP A 43 10.70 -22.71 -13.29
C ASP A 43 9.77 -21.85 -14.18
N ILE A 44 10.32 -21.12 -15.14
CA ILE A 44 9.59 -20.31 -16.13
C ILE A 44 9.10 -21.16 -17.32
N ILE A 45 9.83 -22.22 -17.69
CA ILE A 45 9.46 -23.15 -18.76
C ILE A 45 8.34 -24.10 -18.30
N THR A 46 8.36 -24.58 -17.06
CA THR A 46 7.27 -25.39 -16.47
C THR A 46 5.94 -24.63 -16.45
N ALA A 47 5.96 -23.32 -16.18
CA ALA A 47 4.80 -22.44 -16.28
C ALA A 47 4.25 -22.26 -17.73
N LEU A 48 4.97 -22.73 -18.75
CA LEU A 48 4.58 -22.69 -20.17
C LEU A 48 4.32 -24.10 -20.77
N ALA A 49 4.89 -25.15 -20.16
CA ALA A 49 4.91 -26.52 -20.67
C ALA A 49 3.57 -27.11 -21.12
N PRO A 50 2.41 -26.88 -20.47
CA PRO A 50 1.16 -27.49 -20.93
C PRO A 50 0.52 -26.81 -22.15
N ARG A 51 1.11 -25.75 -22.72
CA ARG A 51 0.75 -25.27 -24.07
C ARG A 51 1.50 -26.00 -25.18
N ILE A 52 2.46 -26.84 -24.81
CA ILE A 52 3.41 -27.46 -25.73
C ILE A 52 2.99 -28.93 -25.94
N PRO A 53 2.74 -29.37 -27.19
CA PRO A 53 2.41 -30.76 -27.52
C PRO A 53 3.45 -31.75 -27.00
N ALA A 54 3.04 -32.99 -26.72
CA ALA A 54 3.91 -34.00 -26.10
C ALA A 54 5.20 -34.27 -26.89
N VAL A 55 5.16 -34.16 -28.22
CA VAL A 55 6.30 -34.35 -29.13
C VAL A 55 7.43 -33.34 -28.93
N GLU A 56 7.16 -32.14 -28.42
CA GLU A 56 8.16 -31.08 -28.20
C GLU A 56 8.81 -31.12 -26.80
N ARG A 57 8.22 -31.86 -25.86
CA ARG A 57 8.71 -31.91 -24.46
C ARG A 57 10.03 -32.66 -24.33
N TRP A 58 10.20 -33.74 -25.10
CA TRP A 58 11.41 -34.57 -25.06
C TRP A 58 12.64 -33.90 -25.71
N PRO A 59 12.55 -33.28 -26.92
CA PRO A 59 13.65 -32.48 -27.47
C PRO A 59 14.10 -31.34 -26.54
N LEU A 60 13.15 -30.67 -25.86
CA LEU A 60 13.45 -29.58 -24.94
C LEU A 60 14.22 -30.07 -23.71
N ALA A 61 13.79 -31.20 -23.12
CA ALA A 61 14.51 -31.86 -22.02
C ALA A 61 15.91 -32.32 -22.43
N GLN A 62 16.08 -32.88 -23.64
CA GLN A 62 17.39 -33.29 -24.14
C GLN A 62 18.34 -32.11 -24.35
N HIS A 63 17.87 -31.00 -24.96
CA HIS A 63 18.67 -29.78 -25.15
C HIS A 63 19.14 -29.12 -23.84
N LEU A 64 18.45 -29.38 -22.73
CA LEU A 64 18.82 -28.87 -21.40
C LEU A 64 19.82 -29.76 -20.65
N VAL A 65 20.03 -31.01 -21.08
CA VAL A 65 20.74 -32.04 -20.29
C VAL A 65 21.99 -32.60 -20.97
N THR A 66 21.97 -32.93 -22.26
CA THR A 66 23.09 -33.69 -22.89
C THR A 66 23.36 -33.40 -24.37
N ALA A 67 24.65 -33.44 -24.70
CA ALA A 67 25.15 -34.11 -25.90
C ALA A 67 25.89 -35.39 -25.46
N PRO A 68 26.11 -36.41 -26.32
CA PRO A 68 25.84 -36.44 -27.76
C PRO A 68 24.99 -37.66 -28.23
N ASP A 69 24.93 -37.78 -29.57
CA ASP A 69 24.73 -38.99 -30.37
C ASP A 69 23.33 -39.59 -30.58
N HIS A 70 23.23 -40.39 -31.66
CA HIS A 70 21.98 -40.64 -32.39
C HIS A 70 21.40 -42.05 -32.16
N THR A 71 20.08 -42.16 -31.97
CA THR A 71 19.13 -42.89 -32.86
C THR A 71 17.80 -43.21 -32.17
N THR A 72 16.70 -42.62 -32.66
CA THR A 72 15.35 -43.24 -32.68
C THR A 72 14.43 -42.43 -33.60
N THR A 73 13.53 -43.10 -34.31
CA THR A 73 12.61 -42.50 -35.29
C THR A 73 11.32 -41.99 -34.64
N PRO A 74 10.68 -40.93 -35.19
CA PRO A 74 9.48 -40.33 -34.60
C PRO A 74 8.20 -41.12 -34.93
N VAL A 75 7.17 -40.91 -34.10
CA VAL A 75 5.78 -41.35 -34.33
C VAL A 75 4.89 -40.11 -34.36
N GLU A 76 3.89 -40.08 -35.24
CA GLU A 76 3.05 -38.89 -35.47
C GLU A 76 2.12 -38.57 -34.28
N PRO A 77 1.80 -37.28 -34.04
CA PRO A 77 1.08 -36.84 -32.86
C PRO A 77 -0.44 -36.99 -33.00
N SER A 78 -1.10 -37.52 -31.96
CA SER A 78 -2.55 -37.42 -31.79
C SER A 78 -2.94 -36.05 -31.19
N THR A 79 -4.05 -35.49 -31.68
CA THR A 79 -4.54 -34.16 -31.27
C THR A 79 -5.47 -34.24 -30.06
N GLY A 80 -5.13 -33.51 -28.99
CA GLY A 80 -6.01 -33.28 -27.83
C GLY A 80 -5.40 -33.78 -26.52
N ALA A 81 -4.79 -32.87 -25.75
CA ALA A 81 -4.32 -33.12 -24.40
C ALA A 81 -4.81 -32.01 -23.47
N HIS A 82 -5.52 -32.36 -22.39
CA HIS A 82 -5.91 -31.42 -21.34
C HIS A 82 -4.75 -31.14 -20.37
N LEU A 83 -4.89 -30.04 -19.63
CA LEU A 83 -3.88 -29.50 -18.73
C LEU A 83 -4.02 -30.09 -17.32
N ASP A 84 -3.00 -30.81 -16.85
CA ASP A 84 -2.94 -31.33 -15.48
C ASP A 84 -2.35 -30.27 -14.53
N LEU A 85 -3.22 -29.70 -13.70
CA LEU A 85 -2.89 -28.68 -12.71
C LEU A 85 -2.26 -29.25 -11.42
N GLU A 86 -2.55 -30.51 -11.08
CA GLU A 86 -1.99 -31.16 -9.88
C GLU A 86 -0.51 -31.49 -10.10
N ALA A 87 -0.16 -31.99 -11.29
CA ALA A 87 1.23 -32.22 -11.69
C ALA A 87 2.06 -30.92 -11.64
N ALA A 88 1.53 -29.82 -12.20
CA ALA A 88 2.20 -28.52 -12.18
C ALA A 88 2.39 -27.96 -10.76
N ARG A 89 1.47 -28.23 -9.83
CA ARG A 89 1.61 -27.84 -8.42
C ARG A 89 2.77 -28.60 -7.74
N ALA A 90 2.82 -29.92 -7.90
CA ALA A 90 3.84 -30.77 -7.26
C ALA A 90 5.27 -30.42 -7.72
N GLU A 91 5.45 -30.03 -8.99
CA GLU A 91 6.75 -29.61 -9.53
C GLU A 91 7.23 -28.30 -8.87
N LEU A 92 6.35 -27.30 -8.74
CA LEU A 92 6.66 -26.02 -8.08
C LEU A 92 6.90 -26.16 -6.57
N GLU A 93 6.15 -27.02 -5.88
CA GLU A 93 6.41 -27.39 -4.48
C GLU A 93 7.82 -27.98 -4.30
N THR A 94 8.27 -28.78 -5.27
CA THR A 94 9.62 -29.38 -5.30
C THR A 94 10.71 -28.32 -5.51
N THR A 95 10.52 -27.38 -6.45
CA THR A 95 11.41 -26.22 -6.63
C THR A 95 11.55 -25.41 -5.33
N ALA A 96 10.44 -25.10 -4.64
CA ALA A 96 10.47 -24.32 -3.42
C ALA A 96 11.31 -24.97 -2.30
N GLN A 97 11.19 -26.30 -2.14
CA GLN A 97 11.99 -27.07 -1.18
C GLN A 97 13.49 -27.09 -1.55
N MET A 98 13.83 -27.24 -2.83
CA MET A 98 15.23 -27.21 -3.30
C MET A 98 15.89 -25.86 -3.02
N LEU A 99 15.17 -24.75 -3.22
CA LEU A 99 15.64 -23.39 -2.94
C LEU A 99 15.91 -23.18 -1.44
N GLU A 100 15.08 -23.72 -0.56
CA GLU A 100 15.28 -23.62 0.89
C GLU A 100 16.52 -24.40 1.38
N GLN A 101 16.79 -25.58 0.78
CA GLN A 101 18.03 -26.33 1.03
C GLN A 101 19.28 -25.57 0.56
N LEU A 102 19.20 -24.83 -0.55
CA LEU A 102 20.30 -23.98 -1.03
C LEU A 102 20.56 -22.80 -0.07
N ARG A 103 19.52 -22.16 0.47
CA ARG A 103 19.65 -21.14 1.52
C ARG A 103 20.32 -21.69 2.77
N ALA A 104 19.90 -22.86 3.26
CA ALA A 104 20.49 -23.49 4.44
C ALA A 104 22.00 -23.79 4.27
N ARG A 105 22.41 -24.24 3.07
CA ARG A 105 23.83 -24.45 2.73
C ARG A 105 24.61 -23.14 2.63
N ALA A 106 24.04 -22.10 2.01
CA ALA A 106 24.69 -20.80 1.87
C ALA A 106 24.88 -20.06 3.21
N ALA A 107 24.08 -20.37 4.23
CA ALA A 107 24.25 -19.87 5.59
C ALA A 107 25.33 -20.60 6.39
N ALA A 108 25.77 -21.79 5.96
CA ALA A 108 26.72 -22.65 6.68
C ALA A 108 28.19 -22.45 6.27
N ASP A 109 28.47 -21.77 5.14
CA ASP A 109 29.82 -21.44 4.67
C ASP A 109 29.99 -19.91 4.54
N PRO A 110 30.49 -19.23 5.60
CA PRO A 110 30.75 -17.79 5.55
C PRO A 110 32.07 -17.41 4.83
N GLY A 111 32.79 -18.37 4.23
CA GLY A 111 34.22 -18.22 3.93
C GLY A 111 34.62 -17.60 2.58
N GLY A 112 33.74 -17.53 1.57
CA GLY A 112 34.21 -17.31 0.19
C GLY A 112 33.32 -16.65 -0.86
N VAL A 113 32.06 -16.28 -0.55
CA VAL A 113 31.12 -15.70 -1.53
C VAL A 113 30.35 -14.53 -0.90
N SER A 114 30.01 -13.51 -1.70
CA SER A 114 29.03 -12.50 -1.30
C SER A 114 27.61 -13.11 -1.33
N VAL A 115 27.25 -13.77 -0.22
CA VAL A 115 26.00 -14.51 -0.04
C VAL A 115 24.70 -13.67 -0.22
N PRO A 116 24.60 -12.40 0.23
CA PRO A 116 23.30 -11.69 0.31
C PRO A 116 22.49 -11.68 -1.00
N GLY A 117 23.09 -11.30 -2.12
CA GLY A 117 22.39 -11.23 -3.41
C GLY A 117 21.99 -12.59 -4.00
N LEU A 118 22.64 -13.69 -3.58
CA LEU A 118 22.23 -15.05 -3.95
C LEU A 118 21.05 -15.51 -3.09
N VAL A 119 21.09 -15.25 -1.78
CA VAL A 119 19.96 -15.54 -0.87
C VAL A 119 18.73 -14.73 -1.27
N GLU A 120 18.89 -13.46 -1.64
CA GLU A 120 17.79 -12.62 -2.14
C GLU A 120 17.15 -13.23 -3.41
N GLN A 121 17.95 -13.66 -4.40
CA GLN A 121 17.45 -14.30 -5.61
C GLN A 121 16.76 -15.65 -5.34
N VAL A 122 17.29 -16.44 -4.39
CA VAL A 122 16.70 -17.71 -3.96
C VAL A 122 15.35 -17.49 -3.24
N GLU A 123 15.24 -16.46 -2.39
CA GLU A 123 13.98 -16.09 -1.74
C GLU A 123 12.95 -15.53 -2.73
N GLN A 124 13.36 -14.68 -3.68
CA GLN A 124 12.49 -14.19 -4.75
C GLN A 124 11.95 -15.34 -5.62
N ALA A 125 12.79 -16.34 -5.93
CA ALA A 125 12.35 -17.54 -6.66
C ALA A 125 11.39 -18.41 -5.82
N ARG A 126 11.70 -18.64 -4.53
CA ARG A 126 10.88 -19.44 -3.61
C ARG A 126 9.49 -18.82 -3.44
N SER A 127 9.43 -17.51 -3.24
CA SER A 127 8.19 -16.73 -3.15
C SER A 127 7.35 -16.82 -4.42
N ARG A 128 7.96 -16.72 -5.61
CA ARG A 128 7.25 -16.89 -6.89
C ARG A 128 6.69 -18.30 -7.09
N ALA A 129 7.45 -19.34 -6.75
CA ALA A 129 6.98 -20.72 -6.84
C ALA A 129 5.79 -20.98 -5.88
N GLN A 130 5.89 -20.50 -4.64
CA GLN A 130 4.80 -20.58 -3.65
C GLN A 130 3.55 -19.80 -4.08
N HIS A 131 3.70 -18.62 -4.69
CA HIS A 131 2.58 -17.86 -5.25
C HIS A 131 1.89 -18.63 -6.38
N LEU A 132 2.66 -19.19 -7.33
CA LEU A 132 2.12 -20.00 -8.42
C LEU A 132 1.40 -21.26 -7.92
N VAL A 133 1.92 -21.93 -6.89
CA VAL A 133 1.25 -23.07 -6.22
C VAL A 133 -0.12 -22.65 -5.67
N ALA A 134 -0.20 -21.52 -4.97
CA ALA A 134 -1.47 -21.01 -4.42
C ALA A 134 -2.47 -20.64 -5.54
N VAL A 135 -2.00 -19.91 -6.56
CA VAL A 135 -2.76 -19.51 -7.75
C VAL A 135 -3.34 -20.73 -8.47
N LEU A 136 -2.54 -21.77 -8.75
CA LEU A 136 -3.01 -22.97 -9.43
C LEU A 136 -3.98 -23.79 -8.56
N THR A 137 -3.75 -23.85 -7.24
CA THR A 137 -4.65 -24.55 -6.28
C THR A 137 -6.02 -23.89 -6.19
N GLU A 138 -6.09 -22.56 -6.28
CA GLU A 138 -7.34 -21.82 -6.34
C GLU A 138 -7.99 -21.94 -7.73
N ALA A 139 -7.20 -21.85 -8.81
CA ALA A 139 -7.65 -22.06 -10.19
C ALA A 139 -8.37 -23.42 -10.37
N CYS A 140 -7.86 -24.50 -9.77
CA CYS A 140 -8.51 -25.82 -9.80
C CYS A 140 -9.97 -25.82 -9.30
N ARG A 141 -10.32 -24.90 -8.38
CA ARG A 141 -11.63 -24.84 -7.73
C ARG A 141 -12.60 -24.02 -8.58
N GLU A 142 -12.15 -22.89 -9.10
CA GLU A 142 -13.00 -21.97 -9.87
C GLU A 142 -13.24 -22.46 -11.31
N GLN A 143 -14.51 -22.60 -11.71
CA GLN A 143 -14.84 -23.07 -13.06
C GLN A 143 -14.37 -22.09 -14.14
N CYS A 144 -14.64 -20.80 -13.97
CA CYS A 144 -14.25 -19.74 -14.90
C CYS A 144 -12.72 -19.60 -15.06
N VAL A 145 -11.93 -19.97 -14.04
CA VAL A 145 -10.47 -19.99 -14.15
C VAL A 145 -9.99 -21.26 -14.85
N ARG A 146 -10.61 -22.42 -14.61
CA ARG A 146 -10.39 -23.64 -15.42
C ARG A 146 -10.71 -23.44 -16.89
N GLU A 147 -11.76 -22.68 -17.21
CA GLU A 147 -12.09 -22.28 -18.58
C GLU A 147 -10.97 -21.41 -19.21
N LEU A 148 -10.44 -20.43 -18.49
CA LEU A 148 -9.29 -19.62 -18.95
C LEU A 148 -8.01 -20.45 -19.12
N VAL A 149 -7.71 -21.34 -18.17
CA VAL A 149 -6.59 -22.28 -18.24
C VAL A 149 -6.70 -23.16 -19.49
N GLY A 150 -7.87 -23.75 -19.74
CA GLY A 150 -8.15 -24.60 -20.90
C GLY A 150 -8.18 -23.85 -22.24
N ALA A 151 -8.62 -22.58 -22.25
CA ALA A 151 -8.57 -21.70 -23.41
C ALA A 151 -7.16 -21.16 -23.72
N GLY A 152 -6.20 -21.36 -22.81
CA GLY A 152 -4.82 -20.92 -23.03
C GLY A 152 -4.49 -19.50 -22.56
N ALA A 153 -5.14 -19.00 -21.51
CA ALA A 153 -4.78 -17.73 -20.85
C ALA A 153 -3.42 -17.82 -20.12
N SER A 154 -2.54 -16.83 -20.26
CA SER A 154 -1.23 -16.78 -19.59
C SER A 154 -1.33 -16.79 -18.05
N ALA A 155 -0.22 -17.10 -17.37
CA ALA A 155 -0.17 -17.07 -15.91
C ALA A 155 -0.60 -15.70 -15.32
N ALA A 156 -0.30 -14.59 -16.02
CA ALA A 156 -0.73 -13.25 -15.62
C ALA A 156 -2.24 -13.02 -15.80
N GLU A 157 -2.87 -13.64 -16.79
CA GLU A 157 -4.32 -13.58 -17.00
C GLU A 157 -5.07 -14.50 -16.01
N ILE A 158 -4.50 -15.67 -15.69
CA ILE A 158 -5.01 -16.58 -14.65
C ILE A 158 -4.95 -15.92 -13.27
N ASP A 159 -3.80 -15.35 -12.90
CA ASP A 159 -3.61 -14.60 -11.67
C ASP A 159 -4.60 -13.43 -11.58
N ARG A 160 -4.70 -12.60 -12.63
CA ARG A 160 -5.66 -11.48 -12.73
C ARG A 160 -7.11 -11.95 -12.56
N ALA A 161 -7.51 -13.04 -13.19
CA ALA A 161 -8.87 -13.58 -13.03
C ALA A 161 -9.15 -14.02 -11.60
N LEU A 162 -8.19 -14.63 -10.91
CA LEU A 162 -8.31 -14.95 -9.49
C LEU A 162 -8.36 -13.70 -8.61
N ARG A 163 -7.54 -12.67 -8.86
CA ARG A 163 -7.63 -11.39 -8.13
C ARG A 163 -9.03 -10.77 -8.23
N VAL A 164 -9.61 -10.79 -9.44
CA VAL A 164 -10.97 -10.29 -9.68
C VAL A 164 -11.99 -11.12 -8.91
N LEU A 165 -11.95 -12.46 -8.99
CA LEU A 165 -12.91 -13.34 -8.29
C LEU A 165 -12.81 -13.23 -6.77
N ARG A 166 -11.61 -13.14 -6.21
CA ARG A 166 -11.39 -12.90 -4.78
C ARG A 166 -11.88 -11.52 -4.36
N ALA A 167 -11.61 -10.49 -5.18
CA ALA A 167 -12.12 -9.15 -4.91
C ALA A 167 -13.65 -9.07 -5.02
N GLU A 168 -14.28 -9.76 -5.98
CA GLU A 168 -15.73 -9.88 -6.12
C GLU A 168 -16.36 -10.61 -4.91
N ARG A 169 -15.72 -11.67 -4.40
CA ARG A 169 -16.12 -12.35 -3.15
C ARG A 169 -16.08 -11.41 -1.95
N VAL A 170 -15.00 -10.64 -1.79
CA VAL A 170 -14.87 -9.63 -0.74
C VAL A 170 -15.89 -8.50 -0.93
N ASP A 171 -16.11 -8.01 -2.14
CA ASP A 171 -17.11 -6.98 -2.42
C ASP A 171 -18.54 -7.46 -2.12
N ALA A 172 -18.88 -8.70 -2.48
CA ALA A 172 -20.16 -9.32 -2.15
C ALA A 172 -20.33 -9.50 -0.64
N ALA A 173 -19.30 -9.97 0.07
CA ALA A 173 -19.31 -10.11 1.53
C ALA A 173 -19.55 -8.75 2.22
N VAL A 174 -18.89 -7.68 1.76
CA VAL A 174 -19.08 -6.34 2.33
C VAL A 174 -20.42 -5.72 1.90
N GLN A 175 -20.91 -5.95 0.68
CA GLN A 175 -22.24 -5.49 0.23
C GLN A 175 -23.38 -6.18 0.99
N ALA A 176 -23.29 -7.48 1.25
CA ALA A 176 -24.28 -8.23 2.02
C ALA A 176 -24.34 -7.83 3.50
N THR A 177 -23.34 -7.09 4.00
CA THR A 177 -23.19 -6.76 5.42
C THR A 177 -23.18 -5.27 5.73
N THR A 178 -22.94 -4.40 4.73
CA THR A 178 -22.85 -2.95 4.89
C THR A 178 -23.99 -2.26 4.13
N PRO A 179 -25.09 -1.86 4.79
CA PRO A 179 -26.05 -0.97 4.15
C PRO A 179 -25.33 0.33 3.77
N PRO A 180 -25.49 0.85 2.54
CA PRO A 180 -24.84 2.08 2.15
C PRO A 180 -25.33 3.21 3.06
N MET A 181 -24.41 3.96 3.69
CA MET A 181 -24.79 5.18 4.40
C MET A 181 -25.57 6.07 3.42
N PRO A 182 -26.82 6.44 3.72
CA PRO A 182 -27.62 7.21 2.78
C PRO A 182 -26.99 8.59 2.62
N ALA A 183 -26.41 8.84 1.44
CA ALA A 183 -25.93 10.15 1.08
C ALA A 183 -27.10 11.14 1.16
N ALA A 184 -26.89 12.28 1.83
CA ALA A 184 -27.94 13.27 2.05
C ALA A 184 -28.57 13.72 0.72
N ALA A 185 -29.86 14.08 0.74
CA ALA A 185 -30.49 14.65 -0.44
C ALA A 185 -29.74 15.93 -0.87
N GLY A 186 -29.24 15.97 -2.11
CA GLY A 186 -28.35 17.04 -2.59
C GLY A 186 -26.85 16.82 -2.36
N ALA A 187 -26.42 15.66 -1.83
CA ALA A 187 -25.01 15.28 -1.69
C ALA A 187 -24.20 15.52 -2.98
N PRO A 188 -23.00 16.15 -2.90
CA PRO A 188 -22.15 16.38 -4.06
C PRO A 188 -21.79 15.08 -4.77
N VAL A 189 -21.93 15.07 -6.10
CA VAL A 189 -21.78 13.86 -6.92
C VAL A 189 -20.42 13.84 -7.60
N TRP A 190 -19.58 12.90 -7.18
CA TRP A 190 -18.36 12.53 -7.89
C TRP A 190 -18.70 11.52 -8.99
N ARG A 191 -18.18 11.76 -10.19
CA ARG A 191 -18.34 10.84 -11.33
C ARG A 191 -17.12 9.93 -11.46
N LEU A 192 -17.36 8.64 -11.60
CA LEU A 192 -16.31 7.61 -11.72
C LEU A 192 -16.35 6.99 -13.12
N ASP A 193 -15.25 7.09 -13.85
CA ASP A 193 -15.06 6.44 -15.15
C ASP A 193 -14.12 5.25 -14.95
N TYR A 194 -14.68 4.03 -15.00
CA TYR A 194 -13.97 2.77 -14.71
C TYR A 194 -13.60 2.06 -16.01
N ARG A 195 -12.32 1.71 -16.16
CA ARG A 195 -11.82 0.89 -17.26
C ARG A 195 -11.82 -0.59 -16.90
N THR A 196 -11.90 -1.40 -17.94
CA THR A 196 -11.85 -2.86 -17.87
C THR A 196 -10.50 -3.43 -17.44
N ASP A 197 -9.48 -2.59 -17.23
CA ASP A 197 -8.16 -2.96 -16.71
C ASP A 197 -7.97 -2.60 -15.22
N GLY A 198 -9.03 -2.14 -14.55
CA GLY A 198 -9.03 -1.74 -13.14
C GLY A 198 -8.62 -0.28 -12.88
N LEU A 199 -8.12 0.44 -13.88
CA LEU A 199 -7.87 1.88 -13.76
C LEU A 199 -9.20 2.65 -13.74
N PHE A 200 -9.32 3.68 -12.92
CA PHE A 200 -10.45 4.59 -12.93
C PHE A 200 -10.03 6.04 -12.74
N TRP A 201 -10.85 6.97 -13.24
CA TRP A 201 -10.72 8.40 -12.95
C TRP A 201 -11.93 8.90 -12.18
N LEU A 202 -11.67 9.86 -11.29
CA LEU A 202 -12.68 10.56 -10.52
C LEU A 202 -12.74 12.01 -10.97
N ARG A 203 -13.91 12.42 -11.48
CA ARG A 203 -14.23 13.82 -11.72
C ARG A 203 -14.96 14.37 -10.49
N PRO A 204 -14.44 15.43 -9.84
CA PRO A 204 -15.10 16.06 -8.70
C PRO A 204 -16.43 16.70 -9.12
N PRO A 205 -17.33 16.99 -8.17
CA PRO A 205 -18.52 17.80 -8.44
C PRO A 205 -18.13 19.18 -8.97
N GLU A 206 -18.95 19.72 -9.86
CA GLU A 206 -18.79 21.07 -10.41
C GLU A 206 -19.16 22.14 -9.35
N GLY A 207 -18.52 23.31 -9.43
CA GLY A 207 -18.73 24.44 -8.51
C GLY A 207 -17.92 24.35 -7.21
N GLU A 208 -18.42 24.99 -6.15
CA GLU A 208 -17.71 25.17 -4.86
C GLU A 208 -17.41 23.86 -4.10
N GLY A 209 -17.93 22.72 -4.58
CA GLY A 209 -17.63 21.38 -4.07
C GLY A 209 -16.25 20.82 -4.46
N ARG A 210 -15.49 21.49 -5.34
CA ARG A 210 -14.07 21.16 -5.57
C ARG A 210 -13.27 21.37 -4.28
N ALA A 211 -12.94 20.28 -3.59
CA ALA A 211 -12.12 20.28 -2.37
C ALA A 211 -10.60 20.53 -2.64
N GLY A 212 -10.29 21.48 -3.53
CA GLY A 212 -8.95 21.74 -4.05
C GLY A 212 -8.38 20.63 -4.95
N VAL A 213 -9.19 19.65 -5.35
CA VAL A 213 -8.79 18.50 -6.17
C VAL A 213 -9.05 18.80 -7.65
N VAL A 214 -7.98 18.92 -8.45
CA VAL A 214 -8.06 19.15 -9.90
C VAL A 214 -8.35 17.85 -10.65
N ARG A 215 -7.59 16.79 -10.36
CA ARG A 215 -7.74 15.47 -10.99
C ARG A 215 -7.44 14.39 -9.97
N ALA A 216 -8.26 13.34 -9.96
CA ALA A 216 -8.03 12.13 -9.19
C ALA A 216 -8.19 10.87 -10.07
N ARG A 217 -7.44 9.82 -9.75
CA ARG A 217 -7.50 8.50 -10.39
C ARG A 217 -7.30 7.41 -9.36
N GLY A 218 -7.55 6.16 -9.71
CA GLY A 218 -7.15 5.03 -8.88
C GLY A 218 -7.06 3.74 -9.67
N GLN A 219 -6.62 2.69 -8.98
CA GLN A 219 -6.63 1.33 -9.48
C GLN A 219 -7.40 0.47 -8.48
N ALA A 220 -8.31 -0.38 -8.97
CA ALA A 220 -9.07 -1.34 -8.17
C ALA A 220 -9.39 -2.60 -9.00
N PRO A 221 -9.52 -3.79 -8.39
CA PRO A 221 -9.81 -5.03 -9.10
C PRO A 221 -11.25 -5.11 -9.65
N THR A 222 -12.19 -4.36 -9.07
CA THR A 222 -13.62 -4.35 -9.46
C THR A 222 -14.18 -2.93 -9.49
N LEU A 223 -15.32 -2.72 -10.16
CA LEU A 223 -16.08 -1.48 -10.07
C LEU A 223 -16.59 -1.19 -8.65
N ALA A 224 -16.93 -2.23 -7.88
CA ALA A 224 -17.41 -2.06 -6.50
C ALA A 224 -16.27 -1.59 -5.57
N ALA A 225 -15.09 -2.18 -5.69
CA ALA A 225 -13.87 -1.74 -5.04
C ALA A 225 -13.49 -0.30 -5.44
N ALA A 226 -13.61 0.05 -6.73
CA ALA A 226 -13.39 1.41 -7.22
C ALA A 226 -14.37 2.42 -6.59
N VAL A 227 -15.69 2.15 -6.63
CA VAL A 227 -16.73 3.02 -6.05
C VAL A 227 -16.56 3.18 -4.54
N ARG A 228 -16.27 2.09 -3.82
CA ARG A 228 -15.99 2.08 -2.37
C ARG A 228 -14.80 2.99 -2.04
N SER A 229 -13.70 2.82 -2.75
CA SER A 229 -12.44 3.54 -2.49
C SER A 229 -12.50 5.00 -2.94
N ALA A 230 -13.25 5.28 -4.01
CA ALA A 230 -13.61 6.62 -4.43
C ALA A 230 -14.54 7.33 -3.45
N ALA A 231 -15.48 6.62 -2.80
CA ALA A 231 -16.34 7.22 -1.78
C ALA A 231 -15.55 7.57 -0.52
N LEU A 232 -14.64 6.70 -0.10
CA LEU A 232 -13.65 6.97 0.94
C LEU A 232 -12.71 8.13 0.57
N PHE A 233 -12.35 8.29 -0.72
CA PHE A 233 -11.58 9.44 -1.20
C PHE A 233 -12.41 10.73 -1.20
N ALA A 234 -13.63 10.72 -1.73
CA ALA A 234 -14.54 11.85 -1.72
C ALA A 234 -14.88 12.34 -0.29
N GLY A 235 -14.97 11.39 0.66
CA GLY A 235 -15.22 11.66 2.07
C GLY A 235 -16.70 11.60 2.47
N PRO A 236 -17.02 11.85 3.75
CA PRO A 236 -18.39 11.81 4.25
C PRO A 236 -19.32 12.74 3.48
N GLY A 237 -20.60 12.37 3.37
CA GLY A 237 -21.64 13.19 2.73
C GLY A 237 -21.55 13.32 1.21
N ASN A 238 -20.52 12.76 0.55
CA ASN A 238 -20.38 12.74 -0.90
C ASN A 238 -20.99 11.46 -1.49
N ARG A 239 -21.46 11.52 -2.74
CA ARG A 239 -21.93 10.34 -3.49
C ARG A 239 -21.05 10.08 -4.71
N VAL A 240 -20.57 8.85 -4.87
CA VAL A 240 -19.90 8.40 -6.10
C VAL A 240 -20.90 7.73 -7.02
N VAL A 241 -20.87 8.05 -8.31
CA VAL A 241 -21.71 7.45 -9.35
C VAL A 241 -20.83 7.04 -10.55
N PRO A 242 -20.84 5.76 -10.96
CA PRO A 242 -20.22 5.34 -12.23
C PRO A 242 -20.90 6.02 -13.43
N ASP A 243 -20.11 6.55 -14.37
CA ASP A 243 -20.63 7.16 -15.60
C ASP A 243 -21.15 6.13 -16.61
N ARG A 244 -20.77 4.86 -16.44
CA ARG A 244 -21.23 3.73 -17.25
C ARG A 244 -21.66 2.59 -16.33
N PRO A 245 -22.76 1.87 -16.64
CA PRO A 245 -23.03 0.59 -15.98
C PRO A 245 -21.88 -0.38 -16.26
N ALA A 246 -21.65 -1.33 -15.34
CA ALA A 246 -20.52 -2.26 -15.43
C ALA A 246 -20.52 -3.05 -16.75
N ALA A 247 -19.41 -3.00 -17.48
CA ALA A 247 -19.11 -4.01 -18.49
C ALA A 247 -18.87 -5.36 -17.79
N ALA A 248 -19.47 -6.43 -18.29
CA ALA A 248 -19.63 -7.68 -17.54
C ALA A 248 -18.32 -8.43 -17.19
N ARG A 249 -17.19 -8.10 -17.83
CA ARG A 249 -15.86 -8.66 -17.50
C ARG A 249 -14.72 -7.65 -17.76
N PRO A 250 -13.64 -7.67 -16.96
CA PRO A 250 -12.42 -6.90 -17.22
C PRO A 250 -11.62 -7.49 -18.40
N VAL A 251 -11.62 -6.78 -19.52
CA VAL A 251 -10.79 -7.00 -20.72
C VAL A 251 -9.53 -6.11 -20.69
N ALA A 252 -8.40 -6.72 -21.07
CA ALA A 252 -7.09 -6.12 -21.32
C ALA A 252 -6.31 -5.65 -20.07
N GLU A 253 -5.10 -5.17 -20.33
CA GLU A 253 -4.04 -4.86 -19.38
C GLU A 253 -3.87 -3.36 -19.22
N ALA A 254 -3.77 -2.89 -17.98
CA ALA A 254 -3.39 -1.51 -17.69
C ALA A 254 -1.90 -1.40 -18.00
N ALA A 255 -1.57 -0.83 -19.18
CA ALA A 255 -0.19 -0.58 -19.52
C ALA A 255 0.47 0.30 -18.43
N GLU A 256 1.54 -0.19 -17.82
CA GLU A 256 2.31 0.43 -16.71
C GLU A 256 3.06 1.74 -17.11
N LYS A 257 2.53 2.47 -18.09
CA LYS A 257 3.22 3.52 -18.86
C LYS A 257 2.71 4.93 -18.60
N GLU A 258 1.53 5.11 -18.00
CA GLU A 258 1.20 6.40 -17.39
C GLU A 258 1.84 6.45 -15.99
N PRO A 259 2.85 7.30 -15.74
CA PRO A 259 3.43 7.43 -14.41
C PRO A 259 2.35 7.96 -13.45
N LEU A 260 2.20 7.30 -12.30
CA LEU A 260 1.21 7.62 -11.27
C LEU A 260 1.32 9.06 -10.77
N ILE A 261 2.56 9.53 -10.60
CA ILE A 261 2.90 10.94 -10.38
C ILE A 261 3.25 11.60 -11.72
N ASP A 262 2.47 12.60 -12.12
CA ASP A 262 2.77 13.51 -13.23
C ASP A 262 3.05 14.92 -12.66
N PRO A 263 4.30 15.43 -12.72
CA PRO A 263 4.63 16.77 -12.24
C PRO A 263 3.83 17.89 -12.92
N ALA A 264 3.43 17.73 -14.18
CA ALA A 264 2.64 18.74 -14.89
C ALA A 264 1.25 18.95 -14.24
N LEU A 265 0.72 17.96 -13.51
CA LEU A 265 -0.51 18.14 -12.73
C LEU A 265 -0.33 19.14 -11.57
N VAL A 266 0.88 19.27 -11.01
CA VAL A 266 1.16 20.30 -9.99
C VAL A 266 1.31 21.66 -10.65
N GLU A 267 1.94 21.77 -11.81
CA GLU A 267 2.01 23.03 -12.55
C GLU A 267 0.60 23.52 -12.96
N ASN A 268 -0.25 22.61 -13.47
CA ASN A 268 -1.66 22.89 -13.76
C ASN A 268 -2.45 23.33 -12.51
N LEU A 269 -2.22 22.72 -11.35
CA LEU A 269 -2.84 23.12 -10.06
C LEU A 269 -2.46 24.54 -9.62
N LEU A 270 -1.30 25.05 -10.04
CA LEU A 270 -0.87 26.43 -9.79
C LEU A 270 -1.45 27.41 -10.83
N ASP A 271 -1.62 26.98 -12.08
CA ASP A 271 -2.14 27.83 -13.16
C ASP A 271 -3.69 27.92 -13.17
N GLU A 272 -4.41 26.88 -12.72
CA GLU A 272 -5.90 26.91 -12.57
C GLU A 272 -6.41 27.95 -11.56
N SER A 273 -5.50 28.67 -10.86
CA SER A 273 -5.81 29.91 -10.12
C SER A 273 -6.90 29.79 -9.04
N GLU A 274 -7.05 28.60 -8.46
CA GLU A 274 -8.10 28.30 -7.48
C GLU A 274 -8.00 29.18 -6.20
N PRO A 275 -9.10 29.38 -5.45
CA PRO A 275 -9.10 30.20 -4.23
C PRO A 275 -8.09 29.77 -3.14
N ALA A 276 -7.61 28.52 -3.19
CA ALA A 276 -6.53 28.04 -2.33
C ALA A 276 -5.16 28.65 -2.71
N TYR A 277 -4.87 28.80 -4.01
CA TYR A 277 -3.66 29.47 -4.50
C TYR A 277 -3.64 30.96 -4.13
N THR A 278 -4.78 31.67 -4.27
CA THR A 278 -4.89 33.07 -3.80
C THR A 278 -4.62 33.19 -2.29
N LYS A 279 -5.17 32.27 -1.50
CA LYS A 279 -4.93 32.20 -0.04
C LYS A 279 -3.49 31.82 0.31
N PHE A 280 -2.83 31.03 -0.54
CA PHE A 280 -1.40 30.69 -0.45
C PHE A 280 -0.52 31.91 -0.72
N LEU A 281 -0.69 32.58 -1.86
CA LEU A 281 0.09 33.78 -2.23
C LEU A 281 -0.04 34.88 -1.17
N ALA A 282 -1.27 35.15 -0.69
CA ALA A 282 -1.50 36.13 0.38
C ALA A 282 -0.84 35.73 1.72
N ALA A 283 -0.64 34.44 1.99
CA ALA A 283 0.09 33.97 3.15
C ALA A 283 1.62 34.06 2.96
N CYS A 284 2.12 33.79 1.76
CA CYS A 284 3.52 34.02 1.40
C CYS A 284 3.89 35.50 1.47
N ASP A 285 3.00 36.42 1.09
CA ASP A 285 3.21 37.87 1.25
C ASP A 285 3.30 38.29 2.72
N ARG A 286 2.34 37.85 3.56
CA ARG A 286 2.41 38.09 5.02
C ARG A 286 3.65 37.45 5.65
N LEU A 287 4.09 36.29 5.15
CA LEU A 287 5.31 35.65 5.60
C LEU A 287 6.56 36.45 5.19
N ARG A 288 6.66 36.88 3.92
CA ARG A 288 7.69 37.79 3.40
C ARG A 288 7.81 39.05 4.26
N ALA A 289 6.69 39.69 4.59
CA ALA A 289 6.65 40.85 5.47
C ALA A 289 7.09 40.55 6.92
N ARG A 290 6.79 39.37 7.46
CA ARG A 290 7.25 38.93 8.80
C ARG A 290 8.74 38.59 8.87
N VAL A 291 9.35 38.15 7.77
CA VAL A 291 10.78 37.78 7.74
C VAL A 291 11.71 38.87 7.20
N ALA A 292 11.14 39.93 6.59
CA ALA A 292 11.89 41.11 6.21
C ALA A 292 12.57 41.76 7.43
N GLY A 293 13.90 41.83 7.41
CA GLY A 293 14.69 42.38 8.52
C GLY A 293 15.05 41.40 9.65
N VAL A 294 14.56 40.14 9.61
CA VAL A 294 15.00 39.10 10.56
C VAL A 294 16.43 38.68 10.22
N GLN A 295 17.36 38.93 11.16
CA GLN A 295 18.79 38.65 10.96
C GLN A 295 19.11 37.15 11.01
N ASP A 296 18.52 36.42 11.95
CA ASP A 296 18.64 34.95 12.06
C ASP A 296 17.31 34.27 11.74
N LEU A 297 17.17 33.88 10.46
CA LEU A 297 16.02 33.15 9.95
C LEU A 297 15.99 31.69 10.41
N GLY A 298 17.12 31.13 10.83
CA GLY A 298 17.22 29.77 11.36
C GLY A 298 16.63 29.69 12.77
N ALA A 299 17.06 30.58 13.66
CA ALA A 299 16.50 30.74 15.00
C ALA A 299 15.00 31.05 14.96
N TRP A 300 14.60 32.06 14.17
CA TRP A 300 13.18 32.43 14.00
C TRP A 300 12.31 31.26 13.55
N TRP A 301 12.77 30.49 12.57
CA TRP A 301 12.03 29.31 12.10
C TRP A 301 12.01 28.18 13.15
N GLY A 302 13.11 28.00 13.90
CA GLY A 302 13.17 27.09 15.04
C GLY A 302 12.12 27.40 16.11
N GLU A 303 11.93 28.67 16.45
CA GLU A 303 10.85 29.12 17.35
C GLU A 303 9.46 28.80 16.80
N GLN A 304 9.21 29.07 15.50
CA GLN A 304 7.91 28.74 14.88
C GLN A 304 7.65 27.22 14.92
N ALA A 305 8.68 26.41 14.68
CA ALA A 305 8.57 24.96 14.70
C ALA A 305 8.38 24.39 16.13
N ALA A 306 9.02 24.99 17.13
CA ALA A 306 8.80 24.65 18.54
C ALA A 306 7.38 25.01 19.00
N ALA A 307 6.87 26.20 18.65
CA ALA A 307 5.49 26.60 18.93
C ALA A 307 4.46 25.70 18.24
N LEU A 308 4.74 25.24 17.01
CA LEU A 308 3.95 24.23 16.33
C LEU A 308 4.00 22.88 17.07
N GLN A 309 5.16 22.39 17.48
CA GLN A 309 5.30 21.12 18.22
C GLN A 309 4.61 21.16 19.59
N ALA A 310 4.58 22.31 20.27
CA ALA A 310 3.90 22.48 21.55
C ALA A 310 2.37 22.51 21.44
N SER A 311 1.83 23.01 20.33
CA SER A 311 0.38 23.16 20.11
C SER A 311 -0.26 22.04 19.28
N HIS A 312 0.50 21.48 18.33
CA HIS A 312 0.09 20.46 17.37
C HIS A 312 1.26 19.47 17.16
N PRO A 313 1.62 18.68 18.19
CA PRO A 313 2.74 17.75 18.12
C PRO A 313 2.60 16.76 16.96
N GLN A 314 3.71 16.39 16.33
CA GLN A 314 3.69 15.44 15.24
C GLN A 314 3.08 14.09 15.65
N CYS A 315 2.20 13.58 14.81
CA CYS A 315 1.54 12.30 14.98
C CYS A 315 1.77 11.42 13.74
N ARG A 316 2.35 10.24 13.95
CA ARG A 316 2.57 9.25 12.88
C ARG A 316 1.27 8.48 12.65
N LEU A 317 0.74 8.56 11.43
CA LEU A 317 -0.47 7.88 11.02
C LEU A 317 -0.20 6.40 10.70
N PRO A 318 -1.19 5.50 10.87
CA PRO A 318 -1.10 4.13 10.40
C PRO A 318 -1.45 4.11 8.91
N LEU A 319 -0.43 4.35 8.08
CA LEU A 319 -0.53 4.46 6.62
C LEU A 319 -1.15 3.21 5.95
N ARG A 320 -0.99 2.05 6.60
CA ARG A 320 -1.60 0.78 6.21
C ARG A 320 -2.09 0.05 7.46
N LEU A 321 -3.17 -0.72 7.31
CA LEU A 321 -3.55 -1.76 8.25
C LEU A 321 -3.17 -3.10 7.62
N SER A 322 -2.00 -3.64 7.97
CA SER A 322 -1.50 -4.94 7.48
C SER A 322 -1.38 -5.06 5.94
N SER A 323 -0.16 -4.91 5.41
CA SER A 323 0.13 -5.25 4.00
C SER A 323 0.44 -6.73 3.74
N GLU A 324 0.40 -7.60 4.75
CA GLU A 324 0.82 -9.01 4.68
C GLU A 324 -0.34 -10.02 4.90
N LEU A 325 -1.59 -9.62 4.58
CA LEU A 325 -2.75 -10.51 4.64
C LEU A 325 -2.55 -11.79 3.79
N PRO A 326 -3.29 -12.89 4.03
CA PRO A 326 -3.33 -14.02 3.10
C PRO A 326 -3.74 -13.58 1.68
N PRO A 327 -3.25 -14.23 0.60
CA PRO A 327 -3.60 -13.89 -0.78
C PRO A 327 -5.12 -13.84 -1.07
N GLY A 328 -5.91 -14.58 -0.30
CA GLY A 328 -7.38 -14.52 -0.26
C GLY A 328 -7.97 -13.11 -0.12
N TYR A 329 -7.22 -12.18 0.48
CA TYR A 329 -7.67 -10.85 0.88
C TYR A 329 -6.76 -9.72 0.38
N HIS A 330 -5.68 -10.04 -0.35
CA HIS A 330 -4.70 -9.06 -0.83
C HIS A 330 -5.25 -8.12 -1.90
N ASP A 331 -6.18 -8.56 -2.75
CA ASP A 331 -6.52 -7.86 -4.00
C ASP A 331 -7.24 -6.51 -3.76
N HIS A 332 -7.84 -6.33 -2.59
CA HIS A 332 -8.35 -5.02 -2.13
C HIS A 332 -7.24 -4.11 -1.58
N ALA A 333 -6.14 -4.64 -1.05
CA ALA A 333 -5.04 -3.86 -0.49
C ALA A 333 -4.18 -3.15 -1.55
N GLU A 334 -4.17 -3.64 -2.80
CA GLU A 334 -3.64 -2.91 -3.96
C GLU A 334 -4.50 -1.69 -4.35
N THR A 335 -5.72 -1.58 -3.82
CA THR A 335 -6.66 -0.52 -4.22
C THR A 335 -6.21 0.85 -3.71
N ARG A 336 -5.77 1.69 -4.64
CA ARG A 336 -5.18 3.01 -4.37
C ARG A 336 -5.90 4.09 -5.17
N VAL A 337 -6.20 5.22 -4.51
CA VAL A 337 -6.62 6.46 -5.15
C VAL A 337 -5.48 7.47 -5.03
N GLU A 338 -5.21 8.21 -6.11
CA GLU A 338 -4.28 9.31 -6.16
C GLU A 338 -4.94 10.57 -6.70
N ALA A 339 -4.42 11.73 -6.30
CA ALA A 339 -4.87 13.02 -6.81
C ALA A 339 -3.77 14.08 -6.76
N THR A 340 -3.95 15.17 -7.50
CA THR A 340 -3.19 16.41 -7.26
C THR A 340 -4.14 17.46 -6.70
N ALA A 341 -3.78 18.04 -5.54
CA ALA A 341 -4.69 18.90 -4.80
C ALA A 341 -4.02 19.97 -3.94
N TRP A 342 -4.77 21.04 -3.66
CA TRP A 342 -4.51 21.98 -2.57
C TRP A 342 -5.00 21.41 -1.24
N VAL A 343 -4.07 21.13 -0.32
CA VAL A 343 -4.36 20.57 1.01
C VAL A 343 -4.29 21.67 2.07
N PRO A 344 -5.27 21.80 2.98
CA PRO A 344 -5.14 22.69 4.14
C PRO A 344 -4.02 22.18 5.04
N SER A 345 -2.98 23.00 5.28
CA SER A 345 -1.78 22.54 6.00
C SER A 345 -2.11 21.99 7.39
N ARG A 346 -3.15 22.52 8.02
CA ARG A 346 -3.69 22.06 9.32
C ARG A 346 -4.13 20.59 9.38
N LEU A 347 -4.38 19.95 8.23
CA LEU A 347 -4.70 18.51 8.15
C LEU A 347 -3.46 17.63 7.99
N ILE A 348 -2.27 18.23 7.77
CA ILE A 348 -0.99 17.52 7.76
C ILE A 348 -0.48 17.47 9.19
N VAL A 349 -0.48 16.26 9.77
CA VAL A 349 -0.21 16.02 11.20
C VAL A 349 1.13 15.32 11.45
N GLY A 350 1.74 14.74 10.42
CA GLY A 350 2.96 13.96 10.57
C GLY A 350 3.87 13.97 9.34
N THR A 351 5.12 13.57 9.57
CA THR A 351 6.21 13.36 8.61
C THR A 351 7.01 12.13 9.07
N HIS A 352 8.11 11.79 8.40
CA HIS A 352 9.00 10.73 8.90
C HIS A 352 9.87 11.16 10.10
N TYR A 353 9.80 12.43 10.55
CA TYR A 353 10.50 12.92 11.74
C TYR A 353 9.54 12.99 12.94
N PRO A 354 9.98 12.67 14.17
CA PRO A 354 9.10 12.58 15.34
C PRO A 354 8.67 13.93 15.93
N VAL A 355 9.27 15.05 15.49
CA VAL A 355 8.95 16.41 15.99
C VAL A 355 9.07 17.41 14.85
N TRP A 356 8.24 18.45 14.85
CA TRP A 356 8.41 19.59 13.93
C TRP A 356 9.77 20.27 14.18
N GLY A 357 10.33 20.90 13.14
CA GLY A 357 11.65 21.54 13.21
C GLY A 357 12.85 20.60 13.09
N ARG A 358 12.73 19.31 13.44
CA ARG A 358 13.80 18.34 13.20
C ARG A 358 13.87 17.99 11.71
N LEU A 359 15.02 18.22 11.11
CA LEU A 359 15.35 17.89 9.72
C LEU A 359 16.61 17.01 9.69
N GLY A 360 16.72 16.15 8.69
CA GLY A 360 17.83 15.21 8.54
C GLY A 360 19.03 15.84 7.83
N ALA A 361 19.39 15.30 6.67
CA ALA A 361 20.61 15.66 5.95
C ALA A 361 20.59 17.05 5.27
N ARG A 362 19.53 17.86 5.42
CA ARG A 362 19.39 19.20 4.80
C ARG A 362 18.69 20.23 5.72
N PRO A 363 19.27 20.55 6.89
CA PRO A 363 18.66 21.48 7.85
C PRO A 363 18.63 22.94 7.36
N GLU A 364 19.42 23.29 6.33
CA GLU A 364 19.52 24.64 5.76
C GLU A 364 18.39 25.02 4.80
N VAL A 365 17.55 24.04 4.41
CA VAL A 365 16.47 24.24 3.43
C VAL A 365 15.44 25.29 3.85
N PRO A 366 14.90 25.31 5.09
CA PRO A 366 13.93 26.33 5.50
C PRO A 366 14.51 27.74 5.42
N GLU A 367 15.73 27.92 5.96
CA GLU A 367 16.43 29.20 5.96
C GLU A 367 16.68 29.71 4.52
N ARG A 368 17.13 28.83 3.62
CA ARG A 368 17.35 29.17 2.20
C ARG A 368 16.06 29.58 1.49
N VAL A 369 14.94 28.89 1.75
CA VAL A 369 13.63 29.23 1.17
C VAL A 369 13.06 30.52 1.76
N LEU A 370 13.25 30.77 3.06
CA LEU A 370 12.88 32.05 3.68
C LEU A 370 13.70 33.22 3.14
N LYS A 371 15.00 33.04 2.86
CA LYS A 371 15.84 34.06 2.19
C LYS A 371 15.38 34.35 0.76
N ASP A 372 15.00 33.32 -0.01
CA ASP A 372 14.45 33.51 -1.36
C ASP A 372 13.08 34.20 -1.34
N LEU A 373 12.21 33.88 -0.38
CA LEU A 373 10.93 34.53 -0.18
C LEU A 373 11.07 36.01 0.27
N ALA A 374 11.98 36.29 1.20
CA ALA A 374 12.24 37.63 1.72
C ALA A 374 12.72 38.61 0.64
N THR A 375 13.33 38.09 -0.42
CA THR A 375 13.91 38.87 -1.53
C THR A 375 13.12 38.78 -2.84
N ARG A 376 12.02 38.00 -2.88
CA ARG A 376 11.19 37.88 -4.09
C ARG A 376 10.14 38.96 -4.17
N GLU A 377 10.07 39.65 -5.31
CA GLU A 377 8.90 40.44 -5.71
C GLU A 377 7.79 39.53 -6.28
N ASP A 378 8.13 38.69 -7.26
CA ASP A 378 7.23 37.71 -7.88
C ASP A 378 7.04 36.47 -7.00
N LEU A 379 5.92 36.44 -6.28
CA LEU A 379 5.48 35.30 -5.47
C LEU A 379 4.94 34.13 -6.31
N GLY A 380 4.56 34.33 -7.57
CA GLY A 380 4.13 33.28 -8.48
C GLY A 380 5.31 32.42 -8.92
N ALA A 381 6.39 33.04 -9.41
CA ALA A 381 7.63 32.33 -9.73
C ALA A 381 8.30 31.68 -8.50
N PHE A 382 8.19 32.31 -7.32
CA PHE A 382 8.56 31.65 -6.06
C PHE A 382 7.74 30.38 -5.84
N THR A 383 6.41 30.44 -6.00
CA THR A 383 5.52 29.31 -5.72
C THR A 383 5.74 28.15 -6.70
N LYS A 384 5.89 28.44 -8.01
CA LYS A 384 6.24 27.41 -9.01
C LYS A 384 7.59 26.75 -8.67
N ARG A 385 8.61 27.53 -8.28
CA ARG A 385 9.91 27.00 -7.82
C ARG A 385 9.77 26.14 -6.55
N LEU A 386 8.96 26.58 -5.59
CA LEU A 386 8.76 25.87 -4.32
C LEU A 386 8.12 24.49 -4.51
N PHE A 387 7.30 24.31 -5.54
CA PHE A 387 6.55 23.07 -5.82
C PHE A 387 6.98 22.32 -7.08
N ALA A 388 8.09 22.72 -7.72
CA ALA A 388 8.64 22.07 -8.93
C ALA A 388 8.94 20.56 -8.74
N GLU A 389 9.38 20.17 -7.53
CA GLU A 389 9.28 18.78 -7.07
C GLU A 389 7.93 18.60 -6.35
N PRO A 390 7.05 17.65 -6.68
CA PRO A 390 5.83 17.43 -5.90
C PRO A 390 6.15 17.06 -4.44
N MET A 391 5.42 17.62 -3.48
CA MET A 391 5.26 16.97 -2.17
C MET A 391 4.29 15.80 -2.33
N GLN A 392 4.57 14.69 -1.67
CA GLN A 392 3.68 13.54 -1.62
C GLN A 392 3.13 13.39 -0.21
N LEU A 393 1.80 13.33 -0.10
CA LEU A 393 1.08 13.17 1.15
C LEU A 393 0.26 11.89 1.11
N GLU A 394 0.50 11.01 2.07
CA GLU A 394 -0.35 9.85 2.29
C GLU A 394 -1.59 10.27 3.10
N ARG A 395 -2.76 10.05 2.52
CA ARG A 395 -4.07 10.44 3.02
C ARG A 395 -4.70 9.25 3.75
N VAL A 396 -5.03 9.45 5.02
CA VAL A 396 -5.70 8.46 5.87
C VAL A 396 -7.13 8.92 6.15
N THR A 397 -8.10 8.05 5.89
CA THR A 397 -9.53 8.36 6.00
C THR A 397 -9.97 8.51 7.45
N GLY A 398 -10.85 9.48 7.73
CA GLY A 398 -11.47 9.69 9.03
C GLY A 398 -12.94 10.11 8.89
N TRP A 399 -13.71 9.93 9.98
CA TRP A 399 -15.16 10.10 10.02
C TRP A 399 -15.69 11.43 9.45
N ALA A 400 -15.14 12.56 9.88
CA ALA A 400 -15.49 13.91 9.44
C ALA A 400 -14.61 14.44 8.28
N GLY A 401 -13.63 13.63 7.83
CA GLY A 401 -12.62 14.04 6.86
C GLY A 401 -11.25 13.39 7.13
N PRO A 402 -10.29 13.52 6.20
CA PRO A 402 -8.98 12.86 6.26
C PRO A 402 -7.94 13.56 7.12
N LEU A 403 -6.92 12.80 7.54
CA LEU A 403 -5.61 13.34 7.93
C LEU A 403 -4.56 13.01 6.86
N TYR A 404 -3.45 13.76 6.88
CA TYR A 404 -2.34 13.58 5.94
C TYR A 404 -1.01 13.44 6.69
N GLN A 405 -0.14 12.55 6.19
CA GLN A 405 1.26 12.44 6.58
C GLN A 405 2.15 12.62 5.36
N VAL A 406 3.30 13.29 5.53
CA VAL A 406 4.29 13.44 4.46
C VAL A 406 5.05 12.14 4.25
N SER A 407 5.04 11.64 3.01
CA SER A 407 6.05 10.71 2.52
C SER A 407 7.22 11.50 1.92
N GLU A 408 6.96 12.34 0.91
CA GLU A 408 8.00 13.14 0.24
C GLU A 408 7.88 14.66 0.31
N GLY A 409 9.04 15.31 0.31
CA GLY A 409 9.17 16.78 0.38
C GLY A 409 9.17 17.37 1.80
N ASN A 410 9.29 16.53 2.82
CA ASN A 410 9.33 16.81 4.27
C ASN A 410 9.83 18.22 4.69
N HIS A 411 11.02 18.65 4.24
CA HIS A 411 11.61 19.95 4.56
C HIS A 411 10.68 21.14 4.25
N ARG A 412 9.94 21.08 3.13
CA ARG A 412 9.00 22.12 2.68
C ARG A 412 7.71 22.10 3.49
N THR A 413 7.21 20.93 3.86
CA THR A 413 6.05 20.83 4.75
C THR A 413 6.36 21.34 6.16
N HIS A 414 7.53 20.96 6.72
CA HIS A 414 8.01 21.51 8.00
C HIS A 414 8.07 23.04 7.98
N LEU A 415 8.62 23.63 6.91
CA LEU A 415 8.65 25.08 6.72
C LEU A 415 7.24 25.68 6.66
N LEU A 416 6.40 25.24 5.72
CA LEU A 416 5.09 25.83 5.46
C LEU A 416 4.14 25.69 6.66
N ARG A 417 4.16 24.52 7.33
CA ARG A 417 3.34 24.23 8.50
C ARG A 417 3.75 25.10 9.69
N ALA A 418 5.05 25.22 9.99
CA ALA A 418 5.57 26.04 11.08
C ALA A 418 5.36 27.54 10.83
N ALA A 419 5.61 28.01 9.59
CA ALA A 419 5.42 29.40 9.20
C ALA A 419 3.94 29.86 9.15
N GLY A 420 2.98 28.95 9.38
CA GLY A 420 1.54 29.25 9.40
C GLY A 420 0.92 29.41 8.01
N VAL A 421 1.53 28.86 6.96
CA VAL A 421 0.98 28.93 5.60
C VAL A 421 -0.23 27.97 5.53
N PRO A 422 -1.43 28.43 5.14
CA PRO A 422 -2.67 27.70 5.35
C PRO A 422 -2.94 26.57 4.34
N TRP A 423 -2.26 26.58 3.19
CA TRP A 423 -2.46 25.62 2.10
C TRP A 423 -1.11 25.08 1.59
N VAL A 424 -1.14 23.89 1.00
CA VAL A 424 0.02 23.17 0.46
C VAL A 424 -0.40 22.48 -0.84
N ALA A 425 0.28 22.74 -1.95
CA ALA A 425 0.06 21.99 -3.19
C ALA A 425 0.77 20.62 -3.09
N ALA A 426 0.04 19.52 -3.29
CA ALA A 426 0.57 18.18 -3.11
C ALA A 426 -0.02 17.16 -4.08
N HIS A 427 0.77 16.13 -4.38
CA HIS A 427 0.24 14.83 -4.82
C HIS A 427 -0.24 14.07 -3.58
N LEU A 428 -1.41 13.45 -3.70
CA LEU A 428 -2.08 12.67 -2.67
C LEU A 428 -2.03 11.19 -3.05
N ALA A 429 -1.76 10.33 -2.09
CA ALA A 429 -1.94 8.88 -2.21
C ALA A 429 -2.80 8.35 -1.07
N GLN A 430 -3.80 7.53 -1.37
CA GLN A 430 -4.65 6.83 -0.42
C GLN A 430 -4.77 5.36 -0.81
N SER A 431 -4.25 4.44 0.00
CA SER A 431 -4.73 3.06 -0.03
C SER A 431 -6.10 2.99 0.65
N ALA A 432 -7.03 2.22 0.07
CA ALA A 432 -8.24 1.86 0.80
C ALA A 432 -7.86 0.95 1.99
N PRO A 433 -8.46 1.13 3.19
CA PRO A 433 -8.31 0.14 4.25
C PRO A 433 -8.96 -1.17 3.79
N SER A 434 -8.24 -2.28 3.96
CA SER A 434 -8.80 -3.61 3.71
C SER A 434 -10.05 -3.84 4.58
N PRO A 435 -11.14 -4.43 4.04
CA PRO A 435 -12.28 -4.84 4.85
C PRO A 435 -11.96 -6.02 5.77
N VAL A 436 -10.80 -6.68 5.59
CA VAL A 436 -10.28 -7.73 6.49
C VAL A 436 -8.98 -7.25 7.12
N VAL A 437 -8.92 -7.24 8.45
CA VAL A 437 -7.72 -6.85 9.22
C VAL A 437 -7.24 -8.04 10.04
N ASP A 438 -5.98 -8.44 9.85
CA ASP A 438 -5.32 -9.47 10.65
C ASP A 438 -4.80 -8.88 11.97
N LEU A 439 -5.22 -9.49 13.09
CA LEU A 439 -4.91 -9.03 14.44
C LEU A 439 -3.44 -9.21 14.83
N TYR A 440 -2.76 -10.23 14.31
CA TYR A 440 -1.34 -10.46 14.57
C TYR A 440 -0.49 -9.40 13.85
N LEU A 441 -0.79 -9.15 12.58
CA LEU A 441 -0.11 -8.14 11.76
C LEU A 441 -0.40 -6.71 12.29
N LEU A 442 -1.63 -6.43 12.70
CA LEU A 442 -2.02 -5.18 13.37
C LEU A 442 -1.25 -4.92 14.69
N VAL A 443 -0.81 -5.98 15.37
CA VAL A 443 0.02 -5.90 16.60
C VAL A 443 1.51 -5.83 16.28
N LYS A 444 1.99 -6.55 15.26
CA LYS A 444 3.35 -6.46 14.70
C LYS A 444 3.66 -5.06 14.18
N ASP A 445 2.70 -4.42 13.50
CA ASP A 445 2.84 -3.07 12.96
C ASP A 445 2.96 -1.97 14.03
N ASP A 446 2.66 -2.23 15.31
CA ASP A 446 2.83 -1.28 16.43
C ASP A 446 4.26 -1.30 17.05
N GLU A 447 5.22 -2.02 16.45
CA GLU A 447 6.58 -2.26 17.00
C GLU A 447 7.57 -1.08 16.97
N ASP A 448 7.16 0.14 16.60
CA ASP A 448 8.00 1.35 16.74
C ASP A 448 8.29 1.75 18.21
N GLN A 449 7.91 0.93 19.19
CA GLN A 449 8.22 1.13 20.61
C GLN A 449 9.67 0.72 20.92
N PRO A 450 10.54 1.64 21.40
CA PRO A 450 11.94 1.34 21.68
C PRO A 450 12.09 0.47 22.94
N GLY A 451 12.08 -0.85 22.76
CA GLY A 451 12.20 -1.84 23.85
C GLY A 451 12.47 -3.26 23.37
N ARG A 452 13.16 -3.43 22.23
CA ARG A 452 13.27 -4.68 21.46
C ARG A 452 14.25 -5.73 22.05
N GLY A 453 14.44 -5.75 23.37
CA GLY A 453 15.53 -6.45 24.05
C GLY A 453 15.23 -7.82 24.65
N GLU A 454 13.96 -8.20 24.88
CA GLU A 454 13.60 -9.41 25.63
C GLU A 454 12.66 -10.36 24.87
N GLU A 455 12.81 -11.66 25.14
CA GLU A 455 12.47 -12.73 24.19
C GLU A 455 11.03 -13.28 24.31
N GLY A 456 10.46 -13.67 23.17
CA GLY A 456 9.55 -14.81 23.03
C GLY A 456 8.10 -14.69 23.56
N ARG A 457 7.78 -13.87 24.57
CA ARG A 457 6.45 -13.93 25.24
C ARG A 457 5.39 -12.91 24.80
N TYR A 458 5.75 -11.90 24.00
CA TYR A 458 4.92 -10.70 23.84
C TYR A 458 3.75 -10.69 22.82
N PRO A 459 3.68 -11.52 21.74
CA PRO A 459 2.60 -11.38 20.74
C PRO A 459 1.20 -11.66 21.29
N ALA A 460 1.00 -12.79 21.98
CA ALA A 460 -0.33 -13.27 22.36
C ALA A 460 -1.05 -12.35 23.37
N GLU A 461 -0.32 -11.77 24.32
CA GLU A 461 -0.92 -10.84 25.29
C GLU A 461 -1.28 -9.49 24.65
N ARG A 462 -0.41 -8.97 23.77
CA ARG A 462 -0.71 -7.76 22.98
C ARG A 462 -1.93 -7.98 22.08
N ALA A 463 -2.07 -9.17 21.48
CA ALA A 463 -3.24 -9.56 20.71
C ALA A 463 -4.52 -9.62 21.57
N ARG A 464 -4.49 -10.23 22.76
CA ARG A 464 -5.65 -10.21 23.70
C ARG A 464 -6.05 -8.79 24.10
N HIS A 465 -5.08 -7.96 24.50
CA HIS A 465 -5.35 -6.57 24.87
C HIS A 465 -5.88 -5.76 23.69
N ARG A 466 -5.37 -5.99 22.46
CA ARG A 466 -5.89 -5.34 21.25
C ARG A 466 -7.32 -5.77 20.94
N ARG A 467 -7.59 -7.08 21.00
CA ARG A 467 -8.90 -7.67 20.76
C ARG A 467 -9.96 -7.09 21.72
N ALA A 468 -9.66 -6.98 23.01
CA ALA A 468 -10.57 -6.37 23.98
C ALA A 468 -10.89 -4.89 23.71
N LEU A 469 -9.94 -4.11 23.19
CA LEU A 469 -10.20 -2.72 22.76
C LEU A 469 -11.13 -2.68 21.52
N ILE A 470 -10.90 -3.56 20.55
CA ILE A 470 -11.70 -3.67 19.32
C ILE A 470 -13.12 -4.15 19.64
N GLU A 471 -13.28 -5.16 20.50
CA GLU A 471 -14.57 -5.63 20.99
C GLU A 471 -15.33 -4.52 21.75
N GLY A 472 -14.61 -3.71 22.55
CA GLY A 472 -15.17 -2.52 23.19
C GLY A 472 -15.61 -1.39 22.24
N LEU A 473 -15.07 -1.33 21.01
CA LEU A 473 -15.50 -0.42 19.94
C LEU A 473 -16.74 -0.94 19.20
N ILE A 474 -16.80 -2.26 18.96
CA ILE A 474 -17.95 -2.95 18.36
C ILE A 474 -19.16 -2.86 19.29
N ALA A 475 -18.99 -3.20 20.58
CA ALA A 475 -20.03 -3.18 21.60
C ALA A 475 -20.66 -1.79 21.84
N ARG A 476 -20.01 -0.72 21.34
CA ARG A 476 -20.49 0.67 21.40
C ARG A 476 -20.97 1.22 20.05
N GLY A 477 -20.91 0.44 18.98
CA GLY A 477 -21.27 0.89 17.64
C GLY A 477 -20.36 2.00 17.09
N VAL A 478 -19.14 2.17 17.62
CA VAL A 478 -18.14 3.10 17.07
C VAL A 478 -17.63 2.58 15.73
N ILE A 479 -17.41 1.26 15.64
CA ILE A 479 -17.17 0.53 14.40
C ILE A 479 -18.30 -0.49 14.18
N ASP A 480 -18.50 -0.94 12.95
CA ASP A 480 -19.24 -2.17 12.66
C ASP A 480 -18.26 -3.20 12.11
N ALA A 481 -18.00 -4.25 12.88
CA ALA A 481 -17.05 -5.29 12.56
C ALA A 481 -17.38 -6.59 13.31
N HIS A 482 -16.86 -7.71 12.82
CA HIS A 482 -17.00 -9.02 13.45
C HIS A 482 -15.75 -9.87 13.24
N TRP A 483 -15.45 -10.75 14.20
CA TRP A 483 -14.39 -11.75 14.06
C TRP A 483 -14.86 -12.89 13.15
N ASP A 484 -13.96 -13.39 12.31
CA ASP A 484 -14.19 -14.59 11.52
C ASP A 484 -14.29 -15.84 12.41
N GLN A 485 -15.15 -16.80 12.05
CA GLN A 485 -15.42 -17.98 12.87
C GLN A 485 -14.36 -19.07 12.71
N ASP A 486 -13.85 -19.26 11.48
CA ASP A 486 -12.80 -20.22 11.17
C ASP A 486 -11.41 -19.61 11.44
N ARG A 487 -11.32 -18.27 11.41
CA ARG A 487 -10.09 -17.50 11.63
C ARG A 487 -10.27 -16.42 12.71
N PRO A 488 -10.28 -16.77 14.01
CA PRO A 488 -10.53 -15.83 15.11
C PRO A 488 -9.45 -14.74 15.30
N ASP A 489 -8.43 -14.74 14.45
CA ASP A 489 -7.39 -13.72 14.26
C ASP A 489 -7.74 -12.67 13.18
N LEU A 490 -8.74 -12.92 12.32
CA LEU A 490 -9.19 -12.00 11.27
C LEU A 490 -10.45 -11.22 11.69
N LEU A 491 -10.41 -9.91 11.48
CA LEU A 491 -11.50 -8.96 11.75
C LEU A 491 -12.11 -8.45 10.44
N TRP A 492 -13.36 -8.81 10.17
CA TRP A 492 -14.15 -8.30 9.05
C TRP A 492 -14.82 -6.97 9.42
N CYS A 493 -14.28 -5.87 8.91
CA CYS A 493 -14.74 -4.50 9.09
C CYS A 493 -15.76 -4.10 8.02
N ARG A 494 -17.01 -3.87 8.43
CA ARG A 494 -18.12 -3.40 7.59
C ARG A 494 -18.14 -1.88 7.52
N ARG A 495 -17.97 -1.22 8.67
CA ARG A 495 -17.78 0.23 8.82
C ARG A 495 -16.62 0.50 9.76
N LEU A 496 -15.51 0.98 9.20
CA LEU A 496 -14.34 1.46 9.93
C LEU A 496 -14.18 2.97 9.67
N PRO A 497 -14.70 3.85 10.53
CA PRO A 497 -14.72 5.30 10.29
C PRO A 497 -13.33 5.94 10.23
N ALA A 498 -12.37 5.35 10.94
CA ALA A 498 -10.97 5.75 10.94
C ALA A 498 -10.08 4.53 11.29
N PRO A 499 -9.03 4.22 10.50
CA PRO A 499 -8.25 3.00 10.67
C PRO A 499 -7.40 3.01 11.94
N TRP A 500 -7.01 4.19 12.44
CA TRP A 500 -6.19 4.32 13.65
C TRP A 500 -6.90 3.89 14.94
N LEU A 501 -8.23 3.77 14.93
CA LEU A 501 -9.00 3.28 16.08
C LEU A 501 -8.66 1.82 16.43
N LEU A 502 -8.17 1.04 15.46
CA LEU A 502 -7.70 -0.34 15.65
C LEU A 502 -6.23 -0.43 16.15
N ARG A 503 -5.56 0.69 16.42
CA ARG A 503 -4.17 0.70 16.89
C ARG A 503 -4.08 0.65 18.42
N SER A 504 -2.86 0.64 18.97
CA SER A 504 -2.67 0.70 20.43
C SER A 504 -3.38 1.90 21.06
N ALA A 505 -3.82 1.79 22.32
CA ALA A 505 -4.52 2.89 23.01
C ALA A 505 -3.72 4.21 22.97
N GLN A 506 -2.40 4.12 23.09
CA GLN A 506 -1.46 5.24 22.97
C GLN A 506 -1.49 5.86 21.55
N HIS A 507 -1.38 5.05 20.50
CA HIS A 507 -1.41 5.52 19.12
C HIS A 507 -2.79 6.09 18.74
N ALA A 508 -3.87 5.35 19.02
CA ALA A 508 -5.23 5.77 18.73
C ALA A 508 -5.56 7.13 19.39
N SER A 509 -5.21 7.30 20.67
CA SER A 509 -5.42 8.56 21.39
C SER A 509 -4.58 9.72 20.86
N ALA A 510 -3.33 9.47 20.46
CA ALA A 510 -2.47 10.48 19.87
C ALA A 510 -2.98 10.96 18.50
N VAL A 511 -3.47 10.03 17.64
CA VAL A 511 -4.09 10.39 16.36
C VAL A 511 -5.43 11.09 16.59
N ASN A 512 -6.24 10.61 17.55
CA ASN A 512 -7.50 11.25 17.95
C ASN A 512 -7.30 12.69 18.44
N ALA A 513 -6.26 12.99 19.21
CA ALA A 513 -5.97 14.36 19.65
C ALA A 513 -5.64 15.29 18.47
N ALA A 514 -4.82 14.81 17.52
CA ALA A 514 -4.56 15.53 16.28
C ALA A 514 -5.83 15.64 15.39
N TYR A 515 -6.72 14.63 15.45
CA TYR A 515 -7.97 14.60 14.71
C TYR A 515 -8.98 15.60 15.23
N GLU A 516 -9.19 15.67 16.55
CA GLU A 516 -10.12 16.60 17.19
C GLU A 516 -9.67 18.06 17.02
N ALA A 517 -8.35 18.33 17.04
CA ALA A 517 -7.78 19.63 16.67
C ALA A 517 -8.00 19.99 15.18
N ALA A 518 -8.10 18.99 14.29
CA ALA A 518 -8.42 19.17 12.87
C ALA A 518 -9.93 19.26 12.60
N TYR A 519 -10.75 18.59 13.42
CA TYR A 519 -12.19 18.44 13.25
C TYR A 519 -12.90 18.45 14.63
N PRO A 520 -13.06 19.63 15.27
CA PRO A 520 -13.69 19.72 16.59
C PRO A 520 -15.11 19.14 16.62
N GLY A 521 -15.40 18.31 17.62
CA GLY A 521 -16.64 17.56 17.79
C GLY A 521 -16.71 16.24 16.99
N ALA A 522 -15.71 15.88 16.18
CA ALA A 522 -15.80 14.71 15.31
C ALA A 522 -15.78 13.37 16.07
N LEU A 523 -15.03 13.28 17.18
CA LEU A 523 -15.05 12.10 18.04
C LEU A 523 -16.39 11.96 18.77
N ALA A 524 -16.94 13.07 19.26
CA ALA A 524 -18.25 13.12 19.91
C ALA A 524 -19.40 12.69 18.96
N GLN A 525 -19.35 13.11 17.69
CA GLN A 525 -20.28 12.67 16.65
C GLN A 525 -20.18 11.16 16.35
N LEU A 526 -19.06 10.51 16.68
CA LEU A 526 -18.86 9.06 16.58
C LEU A 526 -19.20 8.31 17.88
N GLY A 527 -19.78 8.99 18.86
CA GLY A 527 -20.15 8.40 20.16
C GLY A 527 -18.99 8.21 21.14
N ILE A 528 -17.81 8.79 20.86
CA ILE A 528 -16.65 8.79 21.76
C ILE A 528 -16.75 10.01 22.68
N PRO A 529 -16.83 9.86 24.02
CA PRO A 529 -16.92 11.01 24.93
C PRO A 529 -15.70 11.93 24.87
N GLU A 530 -15.91 13.20 25.22
CA GLU A 530 -14.85 14.19 25.35
C GLU A 530 -13.77 13.74 26.36
N GLY A 531 -12.50 14.02 26.06
CA GLY A 531 -11.34 13.55 26.83
C GLY A 531 -11.03 12.05 26.70
N VAL A 532 -12.05 11.18 26.68
CA VAL A 532 -11.90 9.71 26.54
C VAL A 532 -11.22 9.34 25.23
N GLY A 533 -11.55 10.03 24.14
CA GLY A 533 -10.91 9.81 22.83
C GLY A 533 -9.42 10.14 22.79
N THR A 534 -8.92 10.99 23.70
CA THR A 534 -7.59 11.62 23.61
C THR A 534 -6.62 11.23 24.72
N ASP A 535 -7.08 10.57 25.80
CA ASP A 535 -6.21 10.01 26.84
C ASP A 535 -6.09 8.47 26.73
N PRO A 536 -4.87 7.90 26.62
CA PRO A 536 -4.67 6.45 26.51
C PRO A 536 -5.13 5.60 27.71
N GLY A 537 -5.32 6.21 28.88
CA GLY A 537 -5.88 5.56 30.07
C GLY A 537 -7.40 5.49 29.98
N ALA A 538 -8.04 6.64 29.83
CA ALA A 538 -9.48 6.77 29.66
C ALA A 538 -10.01 5.97 28.46
N TRP A 539 -9.31 5.99 27.32
CA TRP A 539 -9.63 5.18 26.14
C TRP A 539 -9.68 3.69 26.47
N ARG A 540 -8.67 3.18 27.20
CA ARG A 540 -8.61 1.77 27.61
C ARG A 540 -9.75 1.44 28.58
N THR A 541 -9.89 2.20 29.65
CA THR A 541 -10.90 1.98 30.71
C THR A 541 -12.31 2.03 30.14
N TRP A 542 -12.61 3.01 29.28
CA TRP A 542 -13.90 3.09 28.59
C TRP A 542 -14.15 1.81 27.78
N LEU A 543 -13.25 1.46 26.86
CA LEU A 543 -13.46 0.31 25.97
C LEU A 543 -13.65 -1.01 26.75
N THR A 544 -12.83 -1.30 27.76
CA THR A 544 -12.86 -2.60 28.46
C THR A 544 -13.95 -2.77 29.52
N HIS A 545 -14.53 -1.71 30.09
CA HIS A 545 -15.51 -1.83 31.19
C HIS A 545 -16.97 -2.09 30.77
N HIS A 546 -17.26 -2.34 29.49
CA HIS A 546 -18.63 -2.42 28.98
C HIS A 546 -19.47 -3.61 29.49
N GLU A 547 -18.85 -4.67 30.01
CA GLU A 547 -19.58 -5.85 30.51
C GLU A 547 -20.45 -5.58 31.76
N GLN A 548 -20.23 -4.47 32.47
CA GLN A 548 -20.94 -4.16 33.71
C GLN A 548 -22.32 -3.52 33.45
N ASP A 549 -22.42 -2.57 32.49
CA ASP A 549 -23.66 -1.83 32.20
C ASP A 549 -24.73 -2.66 31.46
N GLN A 550 -24.33 -3.67 30.69
CA GLN A 550 -25.28 -4.56 30.01
C GLN A 550 -25.96 -5.55 30.98
N ARG A 551 -25.37 -5.82 32.16
CA ARG A 551 -25.95 -6.71 33.18
C ARG A 551 -26.98 -6.01 34.07
N THR A 552 -26.96 -4.69 34.16
CA THR A 552 -27.94 -3.89 34.94
C THR A 552 -29.16 -3.47 34.13
N THR A 553 -29.10 -3.55 32.79
CA THR A 553 -30.20 -3.13 31.90
C THR A 553 -31.18 -4.24 31.54
N VAL A 554 -30.84 -5.52 31.75
CA VAL A 554 -31.77 -6.66 31.62
C VAL A 554 -32.43 -6.97 32.97
N ALA A 555 -33.18 -6.00 33.50
CA ALA A 555 -34.14 -6.27 34.56
C ALA A 555 -35.34 -7.02 33.95
N PRO A 556 -35.78 -8.17 34.50
CA PRO A 556 -36.93 -8.89 33.96
C PRO A 556 -38.20 -8.07 34.18
N THR A 557 -38.87 -7.68 33.10
CA THR A 557 -40.28 -7.28 33.14
C THR A 557 -41.11 -8.50 33.53
N ALA A 558 -41.71 -8.46 34.72
CA ALA A 558 -42.61 -9.48 35.25
C ALA A 558 -44.02 -9.38 34.67
#